data_AF-A0A7Y6DZD8-F1
#
_entry.id   AF-A0A7Y6DZD8-F1
#
_cell.length_a   1.000
_cell.length_b   1.000
_cell.length_c   1.000
_cell.angle_alpha   90.00
_cell.angle_beta   90.00
_cell.angle_gamma   90.00
#
_symmetry.space_group_name_H-M   'P 1'
#
loop_
_entity.id
_entity.type
_entity.pdbx_description
1 polymer ?
#
loop_
_entity_poly.entity_id
_entity_poly.type
_entity_poly.pdbx_seq_one_letter_code
_entity_poly.pdbx_strand_id
1 'polypeptide(L)'
;MTTISVARVRPAALDDERLRALAEAFRVDGDVVRTEEAYAVVGKEATLVHGGPGNRLAGVTTLVDLARGVAATDPEKDPAEPLPADKAVSVASELTERYGLGPAVARIDGVRLESSIDAIVTHAVRFDGKERTRFAVKTDVRARVTLDGIPVTGPRAGVNATFLDDDRPLRLMATTWDAVELYREAELVEEGEVLERVLEAARHRAGRTEKLSVVSSVLAYWAAPYEGGADLLEPSWFVELGHPSDEYGNDGPKQLVRVPATR
;
A
#
# COMPACT_ATOMS: atom_id res chain seq x y z
N MET A 1 8.11 -27.44 15.96
CA MET A 1 8.18 -26.96 14.57
C MET A 1 7.10 -25.90 14.44
N THR A 2 7.48 -24.67 14.17
CA THR A 2 6.55 -23.54 14.10
C THR A 2 5.83 -23.56 12.75
N THR A 3 4.51 -23.46 12.76
CA THR A 3 3.70 -23.38 11.53
C THR A 3 3.16 -21.97 11.34
N ILE A 4 2.84 -21.64 10.08
CA ILE A 4 2.26 -20.36 9.69
C ILE A 4 1.18 -20.57 8.63
N SER A 5 0.11 -19.78 8.72
CA SER A 5 -0.98 -19.80 7.73
C SER A 5 -0.49 -19.28 6.38
N VAL A 6 -0.95 -19.90 5.30
CA VAL A 6 -0.98 -19.31 3.96
C VAL A 6 -2.45 -19.09 3.63
N ALA A 7 -2.83 -17.86 3.30
CA ALA A 7 -4.22 -17.55 2.97
C ALA A 7 -4.40 -17.41 1.46
N ARG A 8 -5.55 -17.84 0.96
CA ARG A 8 -6.03 -17.53 -0.38
C ARG A 8 -6.94 -16.31 -0.29
N VAL A 9 -6.67 -15.33 -1.13
CA VAL A 9 -7.54 -14.16 -1.31
C VAL A 9 -8.35 -14.30 -2.59
N ARG A 10 -9.55 -13.73 -2.59
CA ARG A 10 -10.37 -13.60 -3.79
C ARG A 10 -10.59 -12.11 -4.04
N PRO A 11 -10.02 -11.53 -5.11
CA PRO A 11 -10.24 -10.13 -5.42
C PRO A 11 -11.72 -9.89 -5.71
N ALA A 12 -12.25 -8.79 -5.17
CA ALA A 12 -13.62 -8.39 -5.44
C ALA A 12 -13.73 -7.82 -6.85
N ALA A 13 -14.82 -8.15 -7.53
CA ALA A 13 -15.26 -7.38 -8.69
C ALA A 13 -16.18 -6.26 -8.21
N LEU A 14 -15.95 -5.04 -8.68
CA LEU A 14 -16.95 -3.98 -8.56
C LEU A 14 -17.93 -4.06 -9.72
N ASP A 15 -19.21 -4.10 -9.41
CA ASP A 15 -20.26 -3.92 -10.40
C ASP A 15 -20.38 -2.46 -10.84
N ASP A 16 -21.17 -2.26 -11.90
CA ASP A 16 -21.39 -0.96 -12.53
C ASP A 16 -22.04 0.07 -11.60
N GLU A 17 -22.92 -0.38 -10.71
CA GLU A 17 -23.65 0.49 -9.80
C GLU A 17 -22.69 1.04 -8.75
N ARG A 18 -21.86 0.18 -8.16
CA ARG A 18 -20.82 0.59 -7.20
C ARG A 18 -19.77 1.47 -7.83
N LEU A 19 -19.35 1.19 -9.07
CA LEU A 19 -18.39 2.04 -9.79
C LEU A 19 -18.97 3.44 -10.06
N ARG A 20 -20.23 3.53 -10.49
CA ARG A 20 -20.91 4.82 -10.70
C ARG A 20 -21.12 5.57 -9.40
N ALA A 21 -21.53 4.89 -8.33
CA ALA A 21 -21.69 5.50 -7.01
C ALA A 21 -20.35 6.04 -6.48
N LEU A 22 -19.25 5.32 -6.70
CA LEU A 22 -17.90 5.81 -6.40
C LEU A 22 -17.53 7.03 -7.25
N ALA A 23 -17.78 6.99 -8.55
CA ALA A 23 -17.51 8.12 -9.43
C ALA A 23 -18.30 9.36 -9.00
N GLU A 24 -19.59 9.22 -8.67
CA GLU A 24 -20.43 10.30 -8.16
C GLU A 24 -19.90 10.85 -6.82
N ALA A 25 -19.52 9.97 -5.89
CA ALA A 25 -18.95 10.35 -4.61
C ALA A 25 -17.67 11.19 -4.76
N PHE A 26 -16.84 10.83 -5.75
CA PHE A 26 -15.62 11.54 -6.09
C PHE A 26 -15.84 12.68 -7.10
N ARG A 27 -17.09 12.94 -7.51
CA ARG A 27 -17.48 13.95 -8.50
C ARG A 27 -16.74 13.82 -9.83
N VAL A 28 -16.51 12.57 -10.24
CA VAL A 28 -15.90 12.23 -11.53
C VAL A 28 -17.01 12.15 -12.58
N ASP A 29 -17.15 13.21 -13.36
CA ASP A 29 -18.01 13.20 -14.55
C ASP A 29 -17.18 12.84 -15.78
N GLY A 30 -17.53 11.74 -16.45
CA GLY A 30 -16.72 11.18 -17.52
C GLY A 30 -17.29 9.93 -18.17
N ASP A 31 -16.59 9.49 -19.22
CA ASP A 31 -16.99 8.32 -19.99
C ASP A 31 -16.61 7.03 -19.26
N VAL A 32 -17.51 6.04 -19.30
CA VAL A 32 -17.23 4.70 -18.80
C VAL A 32 -16.49 3.92 -19.87
N VAL A 33 -15.29 3.46 -19.55
CA VAL A 33 -14.46 2.59 -20.40
C VAL A 33 -14.37 1.22 -19.76
N ARG A 34 -14.53 0.16 -20.55
CA ARG A 34 -14.41 -1.23 -20.10
C ARG A 34 -13.49 -2.03 -20.99
N THR A 35 -12.69 -2.85 -20.34
CA THR A 35 -11.92 -3.92 -20.97
C THR A 35 -12.17 -5.21 -20.20
N GLU A 36 -11.64 -6.33 -20.70
CA GLU A 36 -11.66 -7.59 -19.95
C GLU A 36 -10.90 -7.49 -18.61
N GLU A 37 -9.93 -6.57 -18.53
CA GLU A 37 -9.03 -6.44 -17.38
C GLU A 37 -9.36 -5.27 -16.44
N ALA A 38 -10.18 -4.31 -16.85
CA ALA A 38 -10.43 -3.11 -16.04
C ALA A 38 -11.72 -2.39 -16.40
N TYR A 39 -12.23 -1.65 -15.41
CA TYR A 39 -13.35 -0.72 -15.54
C TYR A 39 -12.86 0.66 -15.14
N ALA A 40 -13.15 1.68 -15.93
CA ALA A 40 -12.74 3.04 -15.64
C ALA A 40 -13.86 4.05 -15.90
N VAL A 41 -13.85 5.14 -15.13
CA VAL A 41 -14.58 6.37 -15.41
C VAL A 41 -13.54 7.45 -15.64
N VAL A 42 -13.46 7.93 -16.89
CA VAL A 42 -12.42 8.87 -17.33
C VAL A 42 -13.04 10.26 -17.45
N GLY A 43 -12.87 11.06 -16.40
CA GLY A 43 -13.26 12.46 -16.40
C GLY A 43 -12.13 13.38 -16.84
N LYS A 44 -12.46 14.66 -17.07
CA LYS A 44 -11.48 15.69 -17.42
C LYS A 44 -10.54 16.03 -16.27
N GLU A 45 -11.08 16.03 -15.06
CA GLU A 45 -10.38 16.49 -13.85
C GLU A 45 -9.98 15.33 -12.93
N ALA A 46 -10.47 14.12 -13.16
CA ALA A 46 -10.14 12.96 -12.36
C ALA A 46 -10.40 11.67 -13.14
N THR A 47 -9.70 10.60 -12.76
CA THR A 47 -9.92 9.26 -13.30
C THR A 47 -10.08 8.24 -12.18
N LEU A 48 -11.13 7.44 -12.26
CA LEU A 48 -11.38 6.30 -11.39
C LEU A 48 -11.17 5.01 -12.21
N VAL A 49 -10.39 4.06 -11.68
CA VAL A 49 -10.11 2.78 -12.33
C VAL A 49 -10.26 1.66 -11.31
N HIS A 50 -10.85 0.54 -11.71
CA HIS A 50 -10.89 -0.70 -10.94
C HIS A 50 -10.32 -1.85 -11.77
N GLY A 51 -9.36 -2.59 -11.19
CA GLY A 51 -8.77 -3.77 -11.81
C GLY A 51 -9.73 -4.97 -11.76
N GLY A 52 -10.15 -5.44 -12.93
CA GLY A 52 -11.00 -6.61 -13.08
C GLY A 52 -10.29 -7.93 -12.80
N PRO A 53 -11.03 -9.04 -12.71
CA PRO A 53 -10.46 -10.37 -12.51
C PRO A 53 -9.52 -10.75 -13.65
N GLY A 54 -8.24 -11.02 -13.34
CA GLY A 54 -7.21 -11.33 -14.32
C GLY A 54 -6.12 -10.26 -14.47
N ASN A 55 -6.39 -9.02 -14.06
CA ASN A 55 -5.39 -7.96 -14.04
C ASN A 55 -4.37 -8.17 -12.90
N ARG A 56 -3.12 -7.71 -13.09
CA ARG A 56 -2.10 -7.73 -12.03
C ARG A 56 -2.51 -6.98 -10.76
N LEU A 57 -3.39 -5.99 -10.89
CA LEU A 57 -4.00 -5.23 -9.80
C LEU A 57 -5.49 -5.57 -9.63
N ALA A 58 -5.88 -6.82 -9.88
CA ALA A 58 -7.25 -7.28 -9.66
C ALA A 58 -7.73 -6.95 -8.23
N GLY A 59 -8.95 -6.41 -8.13
CA GLY A 59 -9.56 -5.98 -6.88
C GLY A 59 -9.08 -4.61 -6.38
N VAL A 60 -8.13 -3.96 -7.06
CA VAL A 60 -7.65 -2.61 -6.69
C VAL A 60 -8.45 -1.54 -7.40
N THR A 61 -9.03 -0.64 -6.60
CA THR A 61 -9.63 0.62 -7.05
C THR A 61 -8.64 1.75 -6.87
N THR A 62 -8.39 2.51 -7.93
CA THR A 62 -7.51 3.68 -7.95
C THR A 62 -8.28 4.92 -8.40
N LEU A 63 -8.13 6.01 -7.66
CA LEU A 63 -8.56 7.35 -8.07
C LEU A 63 -7.33 8.24 -8.22
N VAL A 64 -7.29 9.06 -9.26
CA VAL A 64 -6.30 10.13 -9.42
C VAL A 64 -7.03 11.42 -9.83
N ASP A 65 -6.83 12.47 -9.05
CA ASP A 65 -7.18 13.84 -9.42
C ASP A 65 -6.11 14.38 -10.39
N LEU A 66 -6.55 14.88 -11.54
CA LEU A 66 -5.72 15.38 -12.63
C LEU A 66 -5.67 16.92 -12.65
N ALA A 67 -6.54 17.59 -11.88
CA ALA A 67 -6.65 19.05 -11.86
C ALA A 67 -5.92 19.67 -10.67
N ARG A 68 -5.95 19.01 -9.50
CA ARG A 68 -5.33 19.48 -8.27
C ARG A 68 -3.99 18.79 -8.02
N GLY A 69 -3.09 19.49 -7.35
CA GLY A 69 -1.78 18.95 -6.98
C GLY A 69 -1.17 19.64 -5.78
N VAL A 70 -0.38 18.89 -5.02
CA VAL A 70 0.32 19.36 -3.80
C VAL A 70 1.29 20.51 -4.10
N ALA A 71 1.82 20.57 -5.33
CA ALA A 71 2.77 21.60 -5.74
C ALA A 71 2.12 22.93 -6.19
N ALA A 72 0.79 22.98 -6.31
CA ALA A 72 0.08 24.17 -6.79
C ALA A 72 -0.17 25.22 -5.69
N THR A 73 0.00 24.85 -4.42
CA THR A 73 -0.26 25.73 -3.28
C THR A 73 0.94 26.66 -3.06
N ASP A 74 0.80 27.95 -3.38
CA ASP A 74 1.76 28.98 -2.97
C ASP A 74 1.49 29.32 -1.50
N PRO A 75 2.37 28.92 -0.56
CA PRO A 75 2.12 29.08 0.87
C PRO A 75 2.02 30.55 1.31
N GLU A 76 2.40 31.51 0.47
CA GLU A 76 2.25 32.95 0.75
C GLU A 76 0.95 33.55 0.23
N LYS A 77 0.30 32.93 -0.77
CA LYS A 77 -0.87 33.50 -1.44
C LYS A 77 -2.17 32.85 -1.03
N ASP A 78 -2.16 31.54 -0.80
CA ASP A 78 -3.37 30.79 -0.44
C ASP A 78 -2.99 29.50 0.30
N PRO A 79 -2.62 29.57 1.60
CA PRO A 79 -2.29 28.40 2.37
C PRO A 79 -3.58 27.66 2.73
N ALA A 80 -4.10 26.87 1.79
CA ALA A 80 -5.16 25.92 2.11
C ALA A 80 -4.61 24.95 3.17
N GLU A 81 -5.13 25.05 4.39
CA GLU A 81 -4.75 24.14 5.47
C GLU A 81 -5.17 22.72 5.08
N PRO A 82 -4.26 21.74 5.19
CA PRO A 82 -4.61 20.40 4.78
C PRO A 82 -5.69 19.80 5.68
N LEU A 83 -6.47 18.87 5.12
CA LEU A 83 -7.52 18.17 5.83
C LEU A 83 -6.96 17.58 7.15
N PRO A 84 -7.50 17.91 8.33
CA PRO A 84 -6.96 17.40 9.60
C PRO A 84 -6.92 15.87 9.63
N ALA A 85 -5.91 15.29 10.28
CA ALA A 85 -5.68 13.84 10.31
C ALA A 85 -6.93 13.04 10.74
N ASP A 86 -7.57 13.41 11.84
CA ASP A 86 -8.77 12.72 12.35
C ASP A 86 -9.94 12.78 11.35
N LYS A 87 -10.08 13.92 10.66
CA LYS A 87 -11.10 14.08 9.61
C LYS A 87 -10.75 13.23 8.39
N ALA A 88 -9.49 13.16 7.99
CA ALA A 88 -9.04 12.30 6.90
C ALA A 88 -9.27 10.81 7.19
N VAL A 89 -9.02 10.37 8.43
CA VAL A 89 -9.38 9.01 8.89
C VAL A 89 -10.88 8.79 8.78
N SER A 90 -11.70 9.70 9.31
CA SER A 90 -13.17 9.58 9.26
C SER A 90 -13.70 9.48 7.83
N VAL A 91 -13.20 10.32 6.92
CA VAL A 91 -13.59 10.31 5.51
C VAL A 91 -13.17 9.00 4.86
N ALA A 92 -11.92 8.56 5.06
CA ALA A 92 -11.44 7.31 4.49
C ALA A 92 -12.23 6.09 5.01
N SER A 93 -12.53 6.03 6.31
CA SER A 93 -13.35 4.98 6.90
C SER A 93 -14.76 4.96 6.30
N GLU A 94 -15.41 6.12 6.19
CA GLU A 94 -16.75 6.21 5.59
C GLU A 94 -16.73 5.74 4.12
N LEU A 95 -15.74 6.15 3.34
CA LEU A 95 -15.58 5.70 1.95
C LEU A 95 -15.39 4.18 1.89
N THR A 96 -14.58 3.61 2.78
CA THR A 96 -14.36 2.16 2.80
C THR A 96 -15.60 1.38 3.21
N GLU A 97 -16.33 1.84 4.22
CA GLU A 97 -17.54 1.17 4.72
C GLU A 97 -18.69 1.29 3.72
N ARG A 98 -18.98 2.50 3.24
CA ARG A 98 -20.12 2.79 2.38
C ARG A 98 -20.02 2.12 1.01
N TYR A 99 -18.84 2.11 0.41
CA TYR A 99 -18.63 1.52 -0.91
C TYR A 99 -18.09 0.10 -0.86
N GLY A 100 -17.82 -0.41 0.34
CA GLY A 100 -17.22 -1.71 0.59
C GLY A 100 -15.85 -1.83 -0.08
N LEU A 101 -14.98 -0.85 0.15
CA LEU A 101 -13.59 -0.87 -0.27
C LEU A 101 -12.71 -1.32 0.88
N GLY A 102 -11.60 -1.97 0.57
CA GLY A 102 -10.61 -2.38 1.56
C GLY A 102 -10.71 -3.87 1.94
N PRO A 103 -9.68 -4.43 2.59
CA PRO A 103 -9.69 -5.83 3.03
C PRO A 103 -10.71 -6.15 4.14
N ALA A 104 -11.14 -5.13 4.89
CA ALA A 104 -12.00 -5.27 6.06
C ALA A 104 -13.38 -5.88 5.75
N VAL A 105 -13.84 -5.76 4.50
CA VAL A 105 -15.16 -6.24 4.06
C VAL A 105 -15.15 -7.68 3.57
N ALA A 106 -13.98 -8.32 3.53
CA ALA A 106 -13.85 -9.68 3.06
C ALA A 106 -14.57 -10.66 3.98
N ARG A 107 -15.15 -11.73 3.41
CA ARG A 107 -15.55 -12.89 4.19
C ARG A 107 -14.30 -13.63 4.67
N ILE A 108 -14.24 -13.96 5.95
CA ILE A 108 -13.05 -14.56 6.57
C ILE A 108 -13.37 -16.00 6.97
N ASP A 109 -12.51 -16.94 6.59
CA ASP A 109 -12.61 -18.36 6.96
C ASP A 109 -11.25 -18.93 7.36
N GLY A 110 -11.17 -19.51 8.57
CA GLY A 110 -9.96 -20.18 9.07
C GLY A 110 -8.75 -19.30 9.40
N VAL A 111 -8.86 -17.97 9.31
CA VAL A 111 -7.80 -16.99 9.65
C VAL A 111 -8.41 -15.78 10.36
N ARG A 112 -7.58 -14.88 10.92
CA ARG A 112 -8.00 -13.60 11.50
C ARG A 112 -7.39 -12.43 10.71
N LEU A 113 -8.24 -11.66 10.02
CA LEU A 113 -7.84 -10.44 9.35
C LEU A 113 -8.27 -9.23 10.18
N GLU A 114 -7.36 -8.30 10.43
CA GLU A 114 -7.66 -7.04 11.10
C GLU A 114 -7.17 -5.87 10.27
N SER A 115 -7.86 -4.73 10.40
CA SER A 115 -7.45 -3.50 9.73
C SER A 115 -7.70 -2.29 10.61
N SER A 116 -6.76 -1.34 10.57
CA SER A 116 -6.92 0.00 11.13
C SER A 116 -6.52 1.04 10.08
N ILE A 117 -7.06 2.25 10.19
CA ILE A 117 -6.71 3.37 9.31
C ILE A 117 -6.07 4.46 10.16
N ASP A 118 -4.88 4.91 9.75
CA ASP A 118 -4.18 6.03 10.35
C ASP A 118 -3.99 7.15 9.31
N ALA A 119 -3.81 8.38 9.79
CA ALA A 119 -3.49 9.53 8.95
C ALA A 119 -2.29 10.31 9.50
N ILE A 120 -1.50 10.88 8.60
CA ILE A 120 -0.33 11.71 8.94
C ILE A 120 -0.38 12.99 8.10
N VAL A 121 -0.21 14.13 8.75
CA VAL A 121 -0.01 15.41 8.06
C VAL A 121 1.44 15.51 7.60
N THR A 122 1.61 15.52 6.28
CA THR A 122 2.92 15.66 5.65
C THR A 122 3.29 17.14 5.56
N HIS A 123 4.52 17.45 5.93
CA HIS A 123 5.07 18.80 5.91
C HIS A 123 6.14 18.92 4.82
N ALA A 124 6.08 20.01 4.05
CA ALA A 124 7.14 20.40 3.13
C ALA A 124 8.11 21.37 3.81
N VAL A 125 9.31 21.49 3.23
CA VAL A 125 10.31 22.49 3.62
C VAL A 125 10.57 23.36 2.39
N ARG A 126 10.38 24.68 2.53
CA ARG A 126 10.83 25.67 1.55
C ARG A 126 12.12 26.31 2.04
N PHE A 127 13.07 26.51 1.13
CA PHE A 127 14.29 27.29 1.38
C PHE A 127 14.34 28.44 0.39
N ASP A 128 14.30 29.67 0.89
CA ASP A 128 14.31 30.89 0.07
C ASP A 128 15.73 31.44 -0.20
N GLY A 129 16.76 30.70 0.23
CA GLY A 129 18.16 31.14 0.20
C GLY A 129 18.67 31.73 1.51
N LYS A 130 17.80 32.03 2.47
CA LYS A 130 18.14 32.56 3.80
C LYS A 130 17.60 31.68 4.93
N GLU A 131 16.33 31.32 4.86
CA GLU A 131 15.61 30.62 5.92
C GLU A 131 14.90 29.38 5.41
N ARG A 132 14.77 28.39 6.30
CA ARG A 132 13.99 27.18 6.06
C ARG A 132 12.67 27.28 6.78
N THR A 133 11.58 27.25 6.04
CA THR A 133 10.22 27.28 6.60
C THR A 133 9.56 25.93 6.38
N ARG A 134 8.96 25.37 7.43
CA ARG A 134 8.13 24.17 7.37
C ARG A 134 6.67 24.56 7.32
N PHE A 135 5.91 23.89 6.47
CA PHE A 135 4.47 24.10 6.35
C PHE A 135 3.78 22.78 5.98
N ALA A 136 2.56 22.60 6.48
CA ALA A 136 1.75 21.43 6.19
C ALA A 136 1.23 21.52 4.75
N VAL A 137 1.26 20.40 4.00
CA VAL A 137 0.93 20.41 2.56
C VAL A 137 -0.16 19.43 2.17
N LYS A 138 -0.30 18.31 2.88
CA LYS A 138 -1.28 17.27 2.58
C LYS A 138 -1.43 16.36 3.79
N THR A 139 -2.49 15.57 3.76
CA THR A 139 -2.72 14.52 4.75
C THR A 139 -2.77 13.18 4.03
N ASP A 140 -1.88 12.27 4.43
CA ASP A 140 -1.78 10.93 3.87
C ASP A 140 -2.44 9.94 4.83
N VAL A 141 -3.36 9.14 4.30
CA VAL A 141 -4.06 8.07 5.00
C VAL A 141 -3.50 6.73 4.56
N ARG A 142 -3.30 5.83 5.52
CA ARG A 142 -2.86 4.46 5.27
C ARG A 142 -3.60 3.48 6.17
N ALA A 143 -4.09 2.41 5.57
CA ALA A 143 -4.55 1.26 6.31
C ALA A 143 -3.36 0.38 6.72
N ARG A 144 -3.37 -0.07 7.97
CA ARG A 144 -2.59 -1.21 8.42
C ARG A 144 -3.48 -2.43 8.40
N VAL A 145 -2.99 -3.50 7.80
CA VAL A 145 -3.71 -4.77 7.70
C VAL A 145 -2.83 -5.83 8.33
N THR A 146 -3.40 -6.68 9.17
CA THR A 146 -2.74 -7.84 9.75
C THR A 146 -3.53 -9.11 9.43
N LEU A 147 -2.81 -10.20 9.19
CA LEU A 147 -3.36 -11.54 9.07
C LEU A 147 -2.72 -12.40 10.17
N ASP A 148 -3.54 -12.96 11.05
CA ASP A 148 -3.12 -13.69 12.25
C ASP A 148 -2.11 -12.90 13.12
N GLY A 149 -2.28 -11.57 13.16
CA GLY A 149 -1.40 -10.64 13.89
C GLY A 149 -0.10 -10.26 13.16
N ILE A 150 0.16 -10.85 11.98
CA ILE A 150 1.34 -10.53 11.16
C ILE A 150 0.98 -9.47 10.11
N PRO A 151 1.79 -8.42 9.90
CA PRO A 151 1.50 -7.39 8.92
C PRO A 151 1.31 -7.93 7.50
N VAL A 152 0.35 -7.38 6.76
CA VAL A 152 0.22 -7.56 5.31
C VAL A 152 0.80 -6.32 4.62
N THR A 153 1.68 -6.53 3.65
CA THR A 153 2.36 -5.46 2.92
C THR A 153 2.34 -5.71 1.41
N GLY A 154 2.56 -4.65 0.63
CA GLY A 154 2.63 -4.70 -0.83
C GLY A 154 1.61 -3.84 -1.54
N PRO A 155 1.63 -3.85 -2.88
CA PRO A 155 0.80 -2.97 -3.69
C PRO A 155 -0.69 -3.23 -3.47
N ARG A 156 -1.07 -4.46 -3.09
CA ARG A 156 -2.47 -4.82 -2.84
C ARG A 156 -2.80 -4.93 -1.35
N ALA A 157 -2.02 -4.29 -0.49
CA ALA A 157 -2.22 -4.30 0.95
C ALA A 157 -3.00 -3.07 1.40
N GLY A 158 -4.32 -3.23 1.58
CA GLY A 158 -5.15 -2.25 2.26
C GLY A 158 -5.59 -1.06 1.39
N VAL A 159 -5.68 0.09 2.05
CA VAL A 159 -6.21 1.36 1.54
C VAL A 159 -5.16 2.44 1.77
N ASN A 160 -4.89 3.26 0.76
CA ASN A 160 -4.04 4.44 0.86
C ASN A 160 -4.75 5.60 0.19
N ALA A 161 -4.80 6.76 0.83
CA ALA A 161 -5.38 7.96 0.25
C ALA A 161 -4.53 9.19 0.57
N THR A 162 -4.58 10.18 -0.29
CA THR A 162 -3.95 11.49 -0.05
C THR A 162 -5.01 12.56 -0.20
N PHE A 163 -5.17 13.39 0.81
CA PHE A 163 -6.07 14.55 0.83
C PHE A 163 -5.27 15.84 0.80
N LEU A 164 -5.78 16.85 0.10
CA LEU A 164 -5.26 18.20 0.16
C LEU A 164 -5.97 18.93 1.30
N ASP A 165 -7.06 19.63 0.98
CA ASP A 165 -7.77 20.60 1.82
C ASP A 165 -9.25 20.22 2.07
N ASP A 166 -9.82 19.34 1.26
CA ASP A 166 -11.21 18.89 1.36
C ASP A 166 -11.35 17.37 1.50
N ASP A 167 -12.60 16.89 1.52
CA ASP A 167 -12.97 15.48 1.65
C ASP A 167 -12.79 14.67 0.35
N ARG A 168 -12.29 15.28 -0.72
CA ARG A 168 -12.04 14.61 -1.99
C ARG A 168 -10.57 14.22 -2.10
N PRO A 169 -10.25 12.92 -2.10
CA PRO A 169 -8.85 12.50 -2.19
C PRO A 169 -8.24 12.91 -3.53
N LEU A 170 -7.03 13.47 -3.49
CA LEU A 170 -6.17 13.66 -4.67
C LEU A 170 -5.79 12.32 -5.28
N ARG A 171 -5.61 11.32 -4.41
CA ARG A 171 -5.31 9.95 -4.80
C ARG A 171 -5.99 9.00 -3.84
N LEU A 172 -6.56 7.92 -4.37
CA LEU A 172 -6.99 6.75 -3.62
C LEU A 172 -6.41 5.50 -4.26
N MET A 173 -6.00 4.55 -3.44
CA MET A 173 -5.70 3.19 -3.85
C MET A 173 -6.26 2.26 -2.79
N ALA A 174 -7.31 1.51 -3.10
CA ALA A 174 -8.01 0.64 -2.17
C ALA A 174 -8.12 -0.78 -2.75
N THR A 175 -7.57 -1.76 -2.05
CA THR A 175 -7.69 -3.17 -2.44
C THR A 175 -8.93 -3.76 -1.79
N THR A 176 -9.78 -4.38 -2.57
CA THR A 176 -11.02 -5.02 -2.11
C THR A 176 -10.94 -6.52 -2.34
N TRP A 177 -11.22 -7.29 -1.29
CA TRP A 177 -11.26 -8.74 -1.33
C TRP A 177 -12.67 -9.22 -0.98
N ASP A 178 -13.19 -10.17 -1.73
CA ASP A 178 -14.47 -10.83 -1.44
C ASP A 178 -14.32 -11.86 -0.33
N ALA A 179 -13.15 -12.52 -0.27
CA ALA A 179 -12.86 -13.53 0.72
C ALA A 179 -11.36 -13.63 1.03
N VAL A 180 -11.05 -13.97 2.27
CA VAL A 180 -9.74 -14.40 2.75
C VAL A 180 -9.92 -15.72 3.49
N GLU A 181 -9.37 -16.79 2.93
CA GLU A 181 -9.62 -18.16 3.39
C GLU A 181 -8.28 -18.83 3.70
N LEU A 182 -8.23 -19.64 4.77
CA LEU A 182 -7.08 -20.50 5.02
C LEU A 182 -6.89 -21.45 3.81
N TYR A 183 -5.72 -21.36 3.16
CA TYR A 183 -5.39 -22.23 2.05
C TYR A 183 -4.65 -23.49 2.53
N ARG A 184 -3.64 -23.28 3.37
CA ARG A 184 -2.87 -24.34 4.03
C ARG A 184 -2.09 -23.76 5.20
N GLU A 185 -1.63 -24.64 6.09
CA GLU A 185 -0.53 -24.34 6.99
C GLU A 185 0.79 -24.78 6.35
N ALA A 186 1.86 -24.05 6.60
CA ALA A 186 3.21 -24.36 6.13
C ALA A 186 4.22 -24.27 7.28
N GLU A 187 5.36 -24.94 7.13
CA GLU A 187 6.46 -24.78 8.08
C GLU A 187 7.09 -23.39 7.92
N LEU A 188 7.21 -22.66 9.02
CA LEU A 188 7.88 -21.36 9.06
C LEU A 188 9.40 -21.56 9.03
N VAL A 189 10.07 -20.89 8.10
CA VAL A 189 11.53 -20.71 8.13
C VAL A 189 11.84 -19.63 9.16
N GLU A 190 12.55 -20.01 10.21
CA GLU A 190 12.91 -19.13 11.32
C GLU A 190 13.86 -18.02 10.86
N GLU A 191 13.78 -16.87 11.55
CA GLU A 191 14.54 -15.66 11.21
C GLU A 191 16.04 -15.92 11.03
N GLY A 192 16.66 -16.64 11.96
CA GLY A 192 18.09 -16.94 11.94
C GLY A 192 18.53 -17.68 10.66
N GLU A 193 17.74 -18.66 10.22
CA GLU A 193 18.02 -19.41 8.99
C GLU A 193 17.90 -18.52 7.75
N VAL A 194 16.93 -17.60 7.73
CA VAL A 194 16.79 -16.62 6.63
C VAL A 194 17.97 -15.66 6.61
N LEU A 195 18.38 -15.12 7.75
CA LEU A 195 19.51 -14.19 7.83
C LEU A 195 20.81 -14.85 7.37
N GLU A 196 21.06 -16.10 7.78
CA GLU A 196 22.20 -16.87 7.32
C GLU A 196 22.20 -17.04 5.80
N ARG A 197 21.07 -17.46 5.21
CA ARG A 197 20.92 -17.63 3.75
C ARG A 197 21.15 -16.33 2.99
N VAL A 198 20.58 -15.22 3.47
CA VAL A 198 20.72 -13.90 2.83
C VAL A 198 22.18 -13.44 2.86
N LEU A 199 22.85 -13.56 4.00
CA LEU A 199 24.26 -13.17 4.14
C LEU A 199 25.19 -14.08 3.34
N GLU A 200 24.94 -15.38 3.29
CA GLU A 200 25.69 -16.34 2.46
C GLU A 200 25.55 -15.98 0.98
N ALA A 201 24.33 -15.77 0.48
CA ALA A 201 24.08 -15.36 -0.90
C ALA A 201 24.76 -14.03 -1.25
N ALA A 202 24.88 -13.11 -0.28
CA ALA A 202 25.56 -11.83 -0.47
C ALA A 202 27.09 -11.98 -0.54
N ARG A 203 27.70 -12.89 0.23
CA ARG A 203 29.16 -13.16 0.22
C ARG A 203 29.67 -13.59 -1.15
N HIS A 204 28.84 -14.27 -1.94
CA HIS A 204 29.22 -14.75 -3.27
C HIS A 204 29.22 -13.66 -4.37
N ARG A 205 28.83 -12.42 -4.05
CA ARG A 205 28.88 -11.29 -5.00
C ARG A 205 30.25 -10.59 -4.92
N ALA A 206 30.99 -10.57 -6.03
CA ALA A 206 32.34 -10.00 -6.07
C ALA A 206 32.38 -8.50 -5.66
N GLY A 207 33.21 -8.17 -4.66
CA GLY A 207 33.87 -6.87 -4.53
C GLY A 207 33.25 -5.79 -3.63
N ARG A 208 32.02 -5.93 -3.09
CA ARG A 208 31.38 -4.89 -2.24
C ARG A 208 30.51 -5.39 -1.08
N THR A 209 30.50 -6.68 -0.79
CA THR A 209 29.60 -7.30 0.20
C THR A 209 30.28 -7.75 1.49
N GLU A 210 31.60 -7.60 1.60
CA GLU A 210 32.41 -8.05 2.75
C GLU A 210 32.06 -7.35 4.08
N LYS A 211 31.25 -6.28 4.06
CA LYS A 211 30.84 -5.50 5.24
C LYS A 211 29.34 -5.17 5.27
N LEU A 212 28.50 -6.00 4.65
CA LEU A 212 27.06 -5.84 4.79
C LEU A 212 26.62 -6.14 6.23
N SER A 213 25.74 -5.30 6.77
CA SER A 213 25.06 -5.55 8.05
C SER A 213 23.57 -5.69 7.84
N VAL A 214 22.91 -6.49 8.67
CA VAL A 214 21.45 -6.53 8.74
C VAL A 214 21.01 -5.30 9.53
N VAL A 215 20.20 -4.44 8.90
CA VAL A 215 19.61 -3.25 9.52
C VAL A 215 18.29 -3.61 10.19
N SER A 216 17.46 -4.40 9.50
CA SER A 216 16.19 -4.89 10.02
C SER A 216 15.75 -6.17 9.31
N SER A 217 14.90 -6.93 9.98
CA SER A 217 14.23 -8.12 9.46
C SER A 217 12.79 -8.12 9.96
N VAL A 218 11.84 -8.24 9.03
CA VAL A 218 10.41 -8.20 9.35
C VAL A 218 9.69 -9.33 8.63
N LEU A 219 8.94 -10.13 9.38
CA LEU A 219 8.00 -11.10 8.84
C LEU A 219 6.70 -10.39 8.46
N ALA A 220 6.26 -10.55 7.21
CA ALA A 220 5.01 -9.99 6.72
C ALA A 220 4.40 -10.84 5.60
N TYR A 221 3.09 -10.84 5.49
CA TYR A 221 2.37 -11.37 4.32
C TYR A 221 2.54 -10.44 3.13
N TRP A 222 2.82 -11.00 1.95
CA TRP A 222 3.03 -10.22 0.74
C TRP A 222 1.81 -10.25 -0.18
N ALA A 223 1.08 -9.14 -0.27
CA ALA A 223 0.01 -8.92 -1.23
C ALA A 223 0.59 -8.52 -2.61
N ALA A 224 1.22 -9.49 -3.27
CA ALA A 224 1.88 -9.34 -4.58
C ALA A 224 0.93 -8.88 -5.67
N PRO A 225 1.38 -8.30 -6.80
CA PRO A 225 0.56 -8.27 -8.02
C PRO A 225 0.12 -9.69 -8.40
N TYR A 226 -1.08 -9.84 -8.94
CA TYR A 226 -1.61 -11.13 -9.42
C TYR A 226 -0.80 -11.64 -10.62
N GLU A 227 -0.47 -12.94 -10.62
CA GLU A 227 0.38 -13.59 -11.64
C GLU A 227 -0.29 -14.76 -12.37
N GLY A 228 -1.63 -14.89 -12.31
CA GLY A 228 -2.38 -15.86 -13.13
C GLY A 228 -2.58 -17.25 -12.51
N GLY A 229 -2.76 -17.34 -11.18
CA GLY A 229 -2.98 -18.60 -10.45
C GLY A 229 -3.90 -18.44 -9.23
N ALA A 230 -3.70 -19.24 -8.19
CA ALA A 230 -4.32 -18.94 -6.90
C ALA A 230 -3.70 -17.65 -6.35
N ASP A 231 -4.54 -16.71 -5.96
CA ASP A 231 -4.07 -15.47 -5.35
C ASP A 231 -3.81 -15.71 -3.86
N LEU A 232 -2.53 -15.74 -3.49
CA LEU A 232 -2.09 -16.15 -2.16
C LEU A 232 -1.43 -15.00 -1.41
N LEU A 233 -1.78 -14.86 -0.13
CA LEU A 233 -0.99 -14.13 0.85
C LEU A 233 0.03 -15.09 1.43
N GLU A 234 1.22 -15.10 0.84
CA GLU A 234 2.34 -15.88 1.32
C GLU A 234 3.18 -15.06 2.30
N PRO A 235 3.57 -15.63 3.45
CA PRO A 235 4.45 -14.94 4.38
C PRO A 235 5.87 -14.88 3.81
N SER A 236 6.51 -13.74 4.02
CA SER A 236 7.86 -13.44 3.55
C SER A 236 8.63 -12.69 4.63
N TRP A 237 9.93 -12.98 4.70
CA TRP A 237 10.88 -12.16 5.42
C TRP A 237 11.37 -11.03 4.52
N PHE A 238 11.25 -9.81 5.01
CA PHE A 238 11.80 -8.59 4.40
C PHE A 238 13.03 -8.19 5.21
N VAL A 239 14.22 -8.44 4.64
CA VAL A 239 15.51 -8.19 5.28
C VAL A 239 16.14 -6.96 4.63
N GLU A 240 16.35 -5.91 5.42
CA GLU A 240 17.08 -4.72 4.99
C GLU A 240 18.56 -4.89 5.30
N LEU A 241 19.39 -4.83 4.26
CA LEU A 241 20.85 -4.88 4.35
C LEU A 241 21.43 -3.48 4.17
N GLY A 242 22.30 -3.08 5.08
CA GLY A 242 23.04 -1.83 5.03
C GLY A 242 24.45 -2.06 4.48
N HIS A 243 24.86 -1.24 3.52
CA HIS A 243 26.25 -1.12 3.13
C HIS A 243 27.02 -0.25 4.14
N PRO A 244 28.35 -0.42 4.26
CA PRO A 244 29.16 0.42 5.13
C PRO A 244 29.05 1.89 4.74
N SER A 245 29.20 2.78 5.72
CA SER A 245 29.23 4.23 5.51
C SER A 245 30.31 4.63 4.49
N ASP A 246 30.05 5.74 3.78
CA ASP A 246 31.05 6.32 2.89
C ASP A 246 32.21 6.98 3.67
N GLU A 247 33.22 7.48 2.94
CA GLU A 247 34.39 8.13 3.53
C GLU A 247 34.08 9.42 4.30
N TYR A 248 32.86 9.96 4.15
CA TYR A 248 32.36 11.14 4.83
C TYR A 248 31.48 10.81 6.05
N GLY A 249 31.30 9.52 6.36
CA GLY A 249 30.48 9.05 7.47
C GLY A 249 28.98 9.07 7.18
N ASN A 250 28.56 9.24 5.93
CA ASN A 250 27.15 9.10 5.56
C ASN A 250 26.77 7.63 5.52
N ASP A 251 25.52 7.31 5.91
CA ASP A 251 24.99 5.96 5.81
C ASP A 251 25.13 5.42 4.39
N GLY A 252 25.65 4.20 4.28
CA GLY A 252 25.74 3.50 3.00
C GLY A 252 24.35 3.18 2.44
N PRO A 253 24.26 2.84 1.14
CA PRO A 253 23.00 2.44 0.54
C PRO A 253 22.38 1.26 1.29
N LYS A 254 21.05 1.23 1.34
CA LYS A 254 20.27 0.13 1.93
C LYS A 254 19.60 -0.67 0.82
N GLN A 255 19.56 -1.99 0.98
CA GLN A 255 18.92 -2.91 0.05
C GLN A 255 17.90 -3.76 0.79
N LEU A 256 16.66 -3.76 0.31
CA LEU A 256 15.62 -4.65 0.80
C LEU A 256 15.65 -5.98 0.02
N VAL A 257 15.72 -7.10 0.74
CA VAL A 257 15.68 -8.46 0.19
C VAL A 257 14.43 -9.16 0.71
N ARG A 258 13.61 -9.69 -0.19
CA ARG A 258 12.44 -10.50 0.16
C ARG A 258 12.77 -11.98 0.02
N VAL A 259 12.55 -12.76 1.06
CA VAL A 259 12.75 -14.21 1.09
C VAL A 259 11.44 -14.89 1.52
N PRO A 260 10.98 -15.95 0.84
CA PRO A 260 9.82 -16.72 1.29
C PRO A 260 10.02 -17.23 2.72
N ALA A 261 8.98 -17.14 3.55
CA ALA A 261 9.04 -17.60 4.93
C ALA A 261 8.53 -19.04 5.11
N THR A 262 8.19 -19.75 4.03
CA THR A 262 7.67 -21.13 4.10
C THR A 262 8.60 -22.13 3.40
N ARG A 263 8.66 -23.36 3.91
CA ARG A 263 9.25 -24.52 3.20
C ARG A 263 8.24 -25.23 2.30
#